data_AF-A0A3M1GUL7-F1
#
_entry.id   AF-A0A3M1GUL7-F1
#
_cell.length_a   1.000
_cell.length_b   1.000
_cell.length_c   1.000
_cell.angle_alpha   90.00
_cell.angle_beta   90.00
_cell.angle_gamma   90.00
#
_symmetry.space_group_name_H-M   'P 1'
#
loop_
_entity.id
_entity.type
_entity.pdbx_description
1 polymer ?
#
loop_
_entity_poly.entity_id
_entity_poly.type
_entity_poly.pdbx_seq_one_letter_code
_entity_poly.pdbx_strand_id
1 'polypeptide(L)'
;VDLPTAYEATPGYQAQQSTLNTQRLFTLLIGMLVVGGFFQIQALQKAAQVGMLKAIGISSLTIGLALLFQIVAITLAGVALGGAGTLLLALNFPVSIPIVFTPQSVIAAVSSLLIIGPLGGLVSLRMLLKIEPLTALGLAS
;
A
#
# COMPACT_ATOMS: atom_id res chain seq x y z
N VAL A 1 -40.72 12.00 1.50
CA VAL A 1 -39.64 11.03 1.21
C VAL A 1 -38.35 11.78 1.38
N ASP A 2 -37.51 11.35 2.31
CA ASP A 2 -36.20 11.98 2.49
C ASP A 2 -35.35 11.73 1.23
N LEU A 3 -34.53 12.71 0.83
CA LEU A 3 -33.64 12.57 -0.34
C LEU A 3 -32.82 11.26 -0.35
N PRO A 4 -32.31 10.73 0.79
CA PRO A 4 -31.62 9.45 0.87
C PRO A 4 -32.43 8.27 0.32
N THR A 5 -33.68 8.16 0.76
CA THR A 5 -34.56 7.04 0.40
C THR A 5 -35.00 7.13 -1.05
N ALA A 6 -35.05 8.33 -1.64
CA ALA A 6 -35.46 8.54 -3.02
C ALA A 6 -34.42 8.01 -4.04
N TYR A 7 -33.12 8.22 -3.82
CA TYR A 7 -32.10 7.67 -4.73
C TYR A 7 -31.82 6.19 -4.47
N GLU A 8 -31.91 5.72 -3.21
CA GLU A 8 -31.73 4.29 -2.89
C GLU A 8 -32.83 3.41 -3.49
N ALA A 9 -34.04 3.95 -3.64
CA ALA A 9 -35.17 3.29 -4.29
C ALA A 9 -35.09 3.29 -5.82
N THR A 10 -34.11 3.96 -6.42
CA THR A 10 -33.94 3.97 -7.88
C THR A 10 -33.53 2.58 -8.36
N PRO A 11 -34.24 2.00 -9.36
CA PRO A 11 -33.91 0.68 -9.88
C PRO A 11 -32.45 0.63 -10.36
N GLY A 12 -31.67 -0.29 -9.79
CA GLY A 12 -30.27 -0.51 -10.18
C GLY A 12 -29.21 0.20 -9.33
N TYR A 13 -29.56 1.15 -8.45
CA TYR A 13 -28.57 1.86 -7.60
C TYR A 13 -27.77 0.89 -6.72
N GLN A 14 -28.46 0.00 -5.99
CA GLN A 14 -27.82 -0.98 -5.11
C GLN A 14 -26.91 -1.95 -5.88
N ALA A 15 -27.33 -2.39 -7.06
CA ALA A 15 -26.53 -3.28 -7.90
C ALA A 15 -25.25 -2.58 -8.39
N GLN A 16 -25.35 -1.33 -8.86
CA GLN A 16 -24.19 -0.54 -9.29
C GLN A 16 -23.21 -0.30 -8.13
N GLN A 17 -23.71 0.09 -6.96
CA GLN A 17 -22.87 0.33 -5.79
C GLN A 17 -22.16 -0.96 -5.33
N SER A 18 -22.82 -2.11 -5.40
CA SER A 18 -22.19 -3.41 -5.11
C SER A 18 -21.03 -3.71 -6.07
N THR A 19 -21.22 -3.50 -7.38
CA THR A 19 -20.16 -3.70 -8.38
C THR A 19 -18.99 -2.75 -8.16
N LEU A 20 -19.24 -1.45 -7.94
CA LEU A 20 -18.19 -0.46 -7.71
C LEU A 20 -17.42 -0.73 -6.41
N ASN A 21 -18.11 -1.12 -5.33
CA ASN A 21 -17.47 -1.48 -4.07
C ASN A 21 -16.60 -2.73 -4.23
N THR A 22 -17.06 -3.72 -5.00
CA THR A 22 -16.27 -4.92 -5.30
C THR A 22 -14.99 -4.56 -6.07
N GLN A 23 -15.11 -3.76 -7.13
CA GLN A 23 -13.94 -3.29 -7.89
C GLN A 23 -12.95 -2.54 -6.99
N ARG A 24 -13.44 -1.60 -6.17
CA ARG A 24 -12.60 -0.86 -5.22
C ARG A 24 -11.84 -1.79 -4.28
N LEU A 25 -12.53 -2.78 -3.70
CA LEU A 25 -11.91 -3.75 -2.79
C LEU A 25 -10.80 -4.54 -3.48
N PHE A 26 -11.05 -5.06 -4.69
CA PHE A 26 -10.05 -5.82 -5.44
C PHE A 26 -8.86 -4.96 -5.84
N THR A 27 -9.06 -3.71 -6.24
CA THR A 27 -7.94 -2.78 -6.53
C THR A 27 -7.06 -2.58 -5.30
N LEU A 28 -7.65 -2.38 -4.12
CA LEU A 28 -6.91 -2.25 -2.88
C LEU A 28 -6.17 -3.55 -2.51
N LEU A 29 -6.84 -4.70 -2.66
CA LEU A 29 -6.25 -6.01 -2.40
C LEU A 29 -5.06 -6.29 -3.32
N ILE A 30 -5.20 -6.07 -4.63
CA ILE A 30 -4.12 -6.25 -5.60
C ILE A 30 -2.96 -5.29 -5.28
N GLY A 31 -3.26 -4.03 -4.98
CA GLY A 31 -2.25 -3.05 -4.56
C GLY A 31 -1.46 -3.54 -3.35
N MET A 32 -2.14 -4.12 -2.36
CA MET A 32 -1.49 -4.71 -1.18
C MET A 32 -0.55 -5.87 -1.51
N LEU A 33 -0.99 -6.79 -2.36
CA LEU A 33 -0.15 -7.92 -2.79
C LEU A 33 1.07 -7.44 -3.58
N VAL A 34 0.90 -6.50 -4.50
CA VAL A 34 1.99 -5.96 -5.32
C VAL A 34 3.01 -5.22 -4.47
N VAL A 35 2.56 -4.33 -3.57
CA VAL A 35 3.46 -3.59 -2.67
C VAL A 35 4.19 -4.54 -1.72
N GLY A 36 3.49 -5.52 -1.13
CA GLY A 36 4.11 -6.53 -0.27
C GLY A 36 5.14 -7.38 -1.02
N GLY A 37 4.79 -7.86 -2.22
CA GLY A 37 5.70 -8.62 -3.08
C GLY A 37 6.94 -7.82 -3.49
N PHE A 38 6.77 -6.54 -3.80
CA PHE A 38 7.90 -5.66 -4.13
C PHE A 38 8.89 -5.53 -2.97
N PHE A 39 8.40 -5.24 -1.76
CA PHE A 39 9.26 -5.16 -0.59
C PHE A 39 9.85 -6.51 -0.19
N GLN A 40 9.15 -7.61 -0.46
CA GLN A 40 9.68 -8.96 -0.25
C GLN A 40 10.87 -9.24 -1.15
N ILE A 41 10.76 -8.97 -2.45
CA ILE A 41 11.87 -9.13 -3.40
C ILE A 41 13.03 -8.20 -3.02
N GLN A 42 12.74 -6.95 -2.65
CA GLN A 42 13.77 -6.00 -2.23
C GLN A 42 14.52 -6.48 -0.97
N ALA A 43 13.81 -7.05 0.01
CA ALA A 43 14.42 -7.61 1.21
C ALA A 43 15.35 -8.79 0.88
N LEU A 44 14.96 -9.64 -0.07
CA LEU A 44 15.80 -10.75 -0.55
C LEU A 44 17.06 -10.24 -1.26
N GLN A 45 16.93 -9.23 -2.13
CA GLN A 45 18.08 -8.63 -2.83
C GLN A 45 19.08 -7.97 -1.87
N LYS A 46 18.61 -7.44 -0.74
CA LYS A 46 19.46 -6.79 0.29
C LYS A 46 19.92 -7.75 1.40
N ALA A 47 19.63 -9.05 1.30
CA ALA A 47 19.94 -10.03 2.34
C ALA A 47 21.43 -10.06 2.73
N ALA A 48 22.34 -10.06 1.74
CA ALA A 48 23.78 -10.06 1.98
C ALA A 48 24.25 -8.79 2.71
N GLN A 49 23.74 -7.63 2.31
CA GLN A 49 24.05 -6.35 2.96
C GLN A 49 23.56 -6.34 4.41
N VAL A 50 22.35 -6.85 4.67
CA VAL A 50 21.81 -6.96 6.02
C VAL A 50 22.60 -7.96 6.87
N GLY A 51 23.06 -9.07 6.29
CA GLY A 51 23.94 -10.02 6.96
C GLY A 51 25.26 -9.38 7.41
N MET A 52 25.88 -8.58 6.54
CA MET A 52 27.06 -7.79 6.86
C MET A 52 26.80 -6.79 8.01
N LEU A 53 25.69 -6.06 7.95
CA LEU A 53 25.31 -5.10 8.99
C LEU A 53 25.09 -5.78 10.36
N LYS A 54 24.49 -6.97 10.38
CA LYS A 54 24.36 -7.77 11.61
C LYS A 54 25.72 -8.27 12.10
N ALA A 55 26.64 -8.64 11.20
CA ALA A 55 27.98 -9.12 11.56
C ALA A 55 28.84 -8.05 12.23
N ILE A 56 28.68 -6.78 11.85
CA ILE A 56 29.34 -5.64 12.52
C ILE A 56 28.62 -5.17 13.79
N GLY A 57 27.57 -5.88 14.23
CA GLY A 57 26.92 -5.66 15.52
C GLY A 57 25.64 -4.80 15.49
N ILE A 58 25.08 -4.48 14.31
CA ILE A 58 23.81 -3.75 14.25
C ILE A 58 22.66 -4.65 14.70
N SER A 59 21.82 -4.14 15.60
CA SER A 59 20.67 -4.88 16.11
C SER A 59 19.62 -5.13 15.00
N SER A 60 19.01 -6.32 15.02
CA SER A 60 17.92 -6.67 14.10
C SER A 60 16.73 -5.69 14.20
N LEU A 61 16.52 -5.08 15.37
CA LEU A 61 15.48 -4.06 15.58
C LEU A 61 15.76 -2.78 14.80
N THR A 62 17.01 -2.30 14.81
CA THR A 62 17.40 -1.10 14.05
C THR A 62 17.18 -1.31 12.55
N ILE A 63 17.53 -2.50 12.03
CA ILE A 63 17.34 -2.85 10.62
C ILE A 63 15.84 -2.94 10.28
N GLY A 64 15.05 -3.54 11.17
CA GLY A 64 13.60 -3.62 11.01
C GLY A 64 12.91 -2.26 11.00
N LEU A 65 13.32 -1.35 11.90
CA LEU A 65 12.83 0.04 11.94
C LEU A 65 13.22 0.83 10.68
N ALA A 66 14.46 0.66 10.20
CA ALA A 66 14.91 1.30 8.97
C ALA A 66 14.08 0.84 7.75
N LEU A 67 13.80 -0.46 7.64
CA LEU A 67 12.92 -0.99 6.60
C LEU A 67 11.49 -0.44 6.73
N LEU A 68 10.94 -0.41 7.95
CA LEU A 68 9.59 0.10 8.18
C LEU A 68 9.48 1.57 7.75
N PHE A 69 10.47 2.38 8.11
CA PHE A 69 10.55 3.78 7.69
C PHE A 69 10.64 3.91 6.18
N GLN A 70 11.45 3.06 5.53
CA GLN A 70 11.56 3.03 4.07
C GLN A 70 10.22 2.67 3.40
N ILE A 71 9.50 1.68 3.93
CA ILE A 71 8.18 1.28 3.44
C ILE A 71 7.21 2.45 3.55
N VAL A 72 7.08 3.05 4.73
CA VAL A 72 6.17 4.18 4.97
C VAL A 72 6.50 5.37 4.07
N ALA A 73 7.79 5.74 3.94
CA ALA A 73 8.21 6.87 3.11
C ALA A 73 7.88 6.65 1.62
N ILE A 74 8.16 5.45 1.10
CA ILE A 74 7.86 5.11 -0.30
C ILE A 74 6.34 5.05 -0.53
N THR A 75 5.58 4.47 0.40
CA THR A 75 4.11 4.45 0.30
C THR A 75 3.53 5.87 0.34
N LEU A 76 4.04 6.74 1.21
CA LEU A 76 3.61 8.15 1.28
C LEU A 76 3.88 8.87 -0.04
N ALA A 77 5.09 8.72 -0.60
CA ALA A 77 5.44 9.29 -1.90
C ALA A 77 4.56 8.73 -3.03
N GLY A 78 4.30 7.43 -3.05
CA GLY A 78 3.43 6.78 -4.02
C GLY A 78 1.98 7.28 -3.95
N VAL A 79 1.43 7.42 -2.74
CA VAL A 79 0.08 7.97 -2.53
C VAL A 79 0.01 9.44 -2.93
N ALA A 80 1.03 10.23 -2.63
CA ALA A 80 1.09 11.64 -3.06
C ALA A 80 1.11 11.76 -4.59
N LEU A 81 1.95 10.96 -5.27
CA LEU A 81 2.01 10.94 -6.74
C LEU A 81 0.71 10.44 -7.38
N GLY A 82 0.11 9.37 -6.84
CA GLY A 82 -1.17 8.84 -7.31
C GLY A 82 -2.34 9.81 -7.09
N GLY A 83 -2.34 10.52 -5.95
CA GLY A 83 -3.31 11.56 -5.64
C GLY A 83 -3.19 12.76 -6.58
N ALA A 84 -1.96 13.22 -6.84
CA ALA A 84 -1.71 14.26 -7.83
C ALA A 84 -2.17 13.84 -9.24
N GLY A 85 -1.89 12.60 -9.65
CA GLY A 85 -2.37 12.04 -10.91
C GLY A 85 -3.90 12.00 -11.00
N THR A 86 -4.57 11.62 -9.90
CA THR A 86 -6.04 11.58 -9.83
C THR A 86 -6.64 12.99 -9.96
N LEU A 87 -6.03 13.98 -9.31
CA LEU A 87 -6.46 15.38 -9.42
C LEU A 87 -6.29 15.89 -10.86
N LEU A 88 -5.13 15.63 -11.47
CA LEU A 88 -4.87 16.01 -12.86
C LEU A 88 -5.86 15.36 -13.82
N LEU A 89 -6.17 14.08 -13.65
CA LEU A 89 -7.19 13.40 -14.45
C LEU A 89 -8.55 14.06 -14.27
N ALA A 90 -8.98 14.30 -13.03
CA ALA A 90 -10.28 14.90 -12.74
C ALA A 90 -10.46 16.28 -13.39
N LEU A 91 -9.40 17.09 -13.47
CA LEU A 91 -9.42 18.39 -14.16
C LEU A 91 -9.59 18.27 -15.69
N ASN A 92 -9.23 17.14 -16.28
CA ASN A 92 -9.35 16.88 -17.72
C ASN A 92 -10.64 16.14 -18.11
N PHE A 93 -11.46 15.71 -17.15
CA PHE A 93 -12.72 15.03 -17.44
C PHE A 93 -13.80 16.01 -17.95
N PRO A 94 -14.68 15.57 -18.86
CA PRO A 94 -15.81 16.39 -19.31
C PRO A 94 -16.73 16.78 -18.14
N VAL A 95 -17.25 18.01 -18.16
CA VAL A 95 -18.19 18.54 -17.16
C VAL A 95 -19.49 17.75 -16.99
N SER A 96 -19.78 16.83 -17.92
CA SER A 96 -20.93 15.92 -17.88
C SER A 96 -20.75 14.75 -16.91
N ILE A 97 -19.53 14.45 -16.46
CA ILE A 97 -19.27 13.38 -15.49
C ILE A 97 -19.08 14.03 -14.11
N PRO A 98 -20.05 13.90 -13.18
CA PRO A 98 -19.96 14.54 -11.88
C PRO A 98 -18.93 13.82 -11.01
N ILE A 99 -17.72 14.38 -10.92
CA ILE A 99 -16.68 13.94 -9.98
C ILE A 99 -16.74 14.82 -8.74
N VAL A 100 -17.21 14.27 -7.63
CA VAL A 100 -17.33 14.99 -6.35
C VAL A 100 -16.30 14.46 -5.36
N PHE A 101 -15.36 15.31 -4.97
CA PHE A 101 -14.41 15.01 -3.89
C PHE A 101 -14.97 15.51 -2.57
N THR A 102 -15.45 14.59 -1.74
CA THR A 102 -15.78 14.92 -0.34
C THR A 102 -14.54 14.69 0.54
N PRO A 103 -14.29 15.53 1.56
CA PRO A 103 -13.18 15.33 2.49
C PRO A 103 -13.19 13.93 3.12
N GLN A 104 -14.37 13.40 3.43
CA GLN A 104 -14.57 12.07 4.00
C GLN A 104 -14.10 10.96 3.05
N SER A 105 -14.49 11.01 1.78
CA SER A 105 -14.08 10.01 0.79
C SER A 105 -12.58 10.07 0.49
N VAL A 106 -12.00 11.26 0.45
CA VAL A 106 -10.55 11.44 0.24
C VAL A 106 -9.77 10.88 1.42
N ILE A 107 -10.15 11.21 2.66
CA ILE A 107 -9.48 10.69 3.86
C ILE A 107 -9.58 9.16 3.92
N ALA A 108 -10.75 8.59 3.62
CA ALA A 108 -10.95 7.14 3.58
C ALA A 108 -10.07 6.46 2.51
N ALA A 109 -9.96 7.04 1.32
CA ALA A 109 -9.11 6.52 0.25
C ALA A 109 -7.61 6.61 0.60
N VAL A 110 -7.14 7.77 1.08
CA VAL A 110 -5.74 7.98 1.44
C VAL A 110 -5.33 7.09 2.62
N SER A 111 -6.16 7.00 3.66
CA SER A 111 -5.88 6.15 4.82
C SER A 111 -5.82 4.67 4.44
N SER A 112 -6.76 4.18 3.64
CA SER A 112 -6.73 2.79 3.17
C SER A 112 -5.47 2.47 2.36
N LEU A 113 -5.05 3.36 1.46
CA LEU A 113 -3.81 3.20 0.69
C LEU A 113 -2.54 3.28 1.56
N LEU A 114 -2.50 4.17 2.55
CA LEU A 114 -1.35 4.28 3.46
C LEU A 114 -1.21 3.06 4.37
N ILE A 115 -2.31 2.45 4.80
CA ILE A 115 -2.30 1.25 5.65
C ILE A 115 -1.80 0.02 4.87
N ILE A 116 -2.09 -0.05 3.57
CA ILE A 116 -1.70 -1.16 2.70
C ILE A 116 -0.18 -1.37 2.66
N GLY A 117 0.62 -0.29 2.61
CA GLY A 117 2.08 -0.37 2.52
C GLY A 117 2.72 -1.14 3.69
N PRO A 118 2.52 -0.68 4.94
CA PRO A 118 2.97 -1.39 6.13
C PRO A 118 2.42 -2.81 6.22
N LEU A 119 1.12 -3.02 5.94
CA LEU A 119 0.51 -4.35 6.01
C LEU A 119 1.14 -5.34 5.02
N GLY A 120 1.40 -4.91 3.78
CA GLY A 120 2.10 -5.72 2.78
C GLY A 120 3.57 -5.98 3.16
N GLY A 121 4.24 -4.98 3.74
CA GLY A 121 5.64 -5.06 4.13
C GLY A 121 5.93 -5.89 5.39
N LEU A 122 4.91 -6.21 6.21
CA LEU A 122 5.07 -7.07 7.40
C LEU A 122 5.62 -8.46 7.05
N VAL A 123 5.26 -8.99 5.87
CA VAL A 123 5.79 -10.27 5.38
C VAL A 123 7.29 -10.16 5.11
N SER A 124 7.71 -9.09 4.45
CA SER A 124 9.12 -8.79 4.16
C SER A 124 9.95 -8.61 5.44
N LEU A 125 9.38 -7.94 6.45
CA LEU A 125 10.02 -7.75 7.76
C LEU A 125 10.30 -9.10 8.45
N ARG A 126 9.31 -10.01 8.46
CA ARG A 126 9.50 -11.35 9.05
C ARG A 126 10.60 -12.15 8.36
N MET A 127 10.71 -12.05 7.03
CA MET A 127 11.78 -12.74 6.30
C MET A 127 13.15 -12.15 6.63
N LEU A 128 13.28 -10.82 6.66
CA LEU A 128 14.58 -10.17 6.90
C LEU A 128 15.12 -10.43 8.32
N LEU A 129 14.24 -10.44 9.32
CA LEU A 129 14.64 -10.71 10.70
C LEU A 129 15.18 -12.13 10.88
N LYS A 130 14.71 -13.10 10.10
CA LYS A 130 15.16 -14.50 10.12
C LYS A 130 16.49 -14.78 9.42
N ILE A 131 17.06 -13.81 8.70
CA ILE A 131 18.33 -14.01 8.00
C ILE A 131 19.47 -14.07 9.02
N GLU A 132 20.17 -15.21 9.06
CA GLU A 132 21.36 -15.43 9.87
C GLU A 132 22.62 -14.91 9.16
N PRO A 133 23.53 -14.22 9.89
CA PRO A 133 24.70 -13.58 9.28
C PRO A 133 25.68 -14.58 8.64
N LEU A 134 25.78 -15.80 9.18
CA LEU A 134 26.69 -16.85 8.72
C LEU A 134 26.31 -17.40 7.33
N THR A 135 25.01 -17.53 7.05
CA THR A 135 24.49 -17.98 5.74
C THR A 135 24.57 -16.86 4.69
N ALA A 136 24.34 -15.61 5.11
CA ALA A 136 24.33 -14.46 4.21
C ALA A 136 25.72 -14.11 3.63
N LEU A 137 26.79 -14.53 4.32
CA LEU A 137 28.18 -14.31 3.92
C LEU A 137 28.80 -15.46 3.13
N GLY A 138 28.07 -16.56 2.91
CA GLY A 138 28.61 -17.76 2.26
C GLY A 138 29.71 -18.45 3.06
N LEU A 139 29.85 -18.15 4.36
CA LEU A 139 30.84 -18.74 5.26
C LEU A 139 30.34 -20.02 5.94
N ALA A 140 29.07 -20.37 5.74
CA ALA A 140 28.54 -21.70 6.04
C ALA A 140 28.30 -22.41 4.70
N SER A 141 29.25 -23.27 4.33
CA SER A 141 29.05 -24.36 3.38
C SER A 141 28.14 -25.42 3.98
#